data_AF-A0A432HKD1-F1
#
_entry.id   AF-A0A432HKD1-F1
#
_cell.length_a   1.000
_cell.length_b   1.000
_cell.length_c   1.000
_cell.angle_alpha   90.00
_cell.angle_beta   90.00
_cell.angle_gamma   90.00
#
_symmetry.space_group_name_H-M   'P 1'
#
loop_
_entity.id
_entity.type
_entity.pdbx_description
1 polymer ?
#
loop_
_entity_poly.entity_id
_entity_poly.type
_entity_poly.pdbx_seq_one_letter_code
_entity_poly.pdbx_strand_id
1 'polypeptide(L)' 'MAIRQDLLDILACPKCKGDIHLNDTKDGLVCEQCRLIYEIRDDIPIMLIDEAKPLS' A
#
# COMPACT_ATOMS: atom_id res chain seq x y z
N MET A 1 3.88 -24.46 -20.11
CA MET A 1 3.82 -23.82 -18.77
C MET A 1 3.07 -22.52 -18.89
N ALA A 2 1.80 -22.50 -18.47
CA ALA A 2 0.96 -21.30 -18.57
C ALA A 2 0.91 -20.61 -17.20
N ILE A 3 1.81 -19.66 -16.95
CA ILE A 3 1.55 -18.61 -15.96
C ILE A 3 1.05 -17.42 -16.78
N ARG A 4 -0.27 -17.30 -16.89
CA ARG A 4 -0.99 -16.12 -17.35
C ARG A 4 -2.25 -16.00 -16.50
N GLN A 5 -2.09 -15.34 -15.38
CA GLN A 5 -3.09 -14.51 -14.72
C GLN A 5 -2.39 -13.17 -14.67
N ASP A 6 -3.01 -12.12 -15.19
CA ASP A 6 -3.06 -10.81 -14.52
C ASP A 6 -1.86 -10.59 -13.57
N LEU A 7 -0.74 -9.99 -13.98
CA LEU A 7 -0.48 -8.58 -13.66
C LEU A 7 -1.02 -8.16 -12.27
N LEU A 8 -0.83 -9.03 -11.27
CA LEU A 8 -1.33 -8.95 -9.91
C LEU A 8 -1.02 -7.57 -9.32
N ASP A 9 -2.07 -6.75 -9.27
CA ASP A 9 -2.23 -5.62 -8.37
C ASP A 9 -1.22 -4.48 -8.56
N ILE A 10 -1.56 -3.59 -9.49
CA ILE A 10 -0.83 -2.36 -9.82
C ILE A 10 -0.50 -1.49 -8.59
N LEU A 11 -1.19 -1.67 -7.44
CA LEU A 11 -0.81 -1.15 -6.12
C LEU A 11 -1.36 -2.08 -5.03
N ALA A 12 -0.61 -3.09 -4.63
CA ALA A 12 -0.93 -3.93 -3.46
C ALA A 12 0.03 -3.66 -2.29
N CYS A 13 -0.45 -3.87 -1.06
CA CYS A 13 0.38 -3.69 0.12
C CYS A 13 1.64 -4.57 0.05
N PRO A 14 2.85 -4.02 0.28
CA PRO A 14 4.10 -4.79 0.20
C PRO A 14 4.19 -5.92 1.25
N LYS A 15 3.38 -5.86 2.31
CA LYS A 15 3.37 -6.85 3.41
C LYS A 15 2.34 -7.96 3.21
N CYS A 16 1.08 -7.60 2.93
CA CYS A 16 -0.03 -8.58 2.84
C CYS A 16 -0.48 -8.88 1.41
N LYS A 17 -0.01 -8.12 0.41
CA LYS A 17 -0.51 -8.15 -0.98
C LYS A 17 -2.02 -7.91 -1.11
N GLY A 18 -2.62 -7.28 -0.10
CA GLY A 18 -4.01 -6.86 -0.11
C GLY A 18 -4.20 -5.49 -0.74
N ASP A 19 -5.47 -5.12 -0.89
CA ASP A 19 -5.90 -3.81 -1.37
C ASP A 19 -5.40 -2.67 -0.47
N ILE A 20 -4.94 -1.60 -1.10
CA ILE A 20 -4.60 -0.33 -0.45
C ILE A 20 -5.40 0.80 -1.11
N HIS A 21 -5.74 1.82 -0.34
CA HIS A 21 -6.48 2.98 -0.81
C HIS A 21 -5.82 4.27 -0.32
N LEU A 22 -6.06 5.38 -1.01
CA LEU A 22 -5.62 6.70 -0.55
C LEU A 22 -6.46 7.14 0.64
N ASN A 23 -5.84 7.75 1.65
CA ASN A 23 -6.56 8.41 2.74
C ASN A 23 -7.34 9.64 2.22
N ASP A 24 -8.25 10.16 3.04
CA ASP A 24 -9.11 11.31 2.70
C ASP A 24 -8.30 12.55 2.31
N THR A 25 -7.13 12.72 2.91
CA THR A 25 -6.20 13.84 2.71
C THR A 25 -5.25 13.65 1.52
N LYS A 26 -5.30 12.49 0.85
CA LYS A 26 -4.49 12.09 -0.32
C LYS A 26 -2.97 12.22 -0.12
N ASP A 27 -2.52 12.22 1.11
CA ASP A 27 -1.12 12.28 1.56
C ASP A 27 -0.63 10.93 2.12
N GLY A 28 -1.44 9.87 2.03
CA GLY A 28 -1.05 8.55 2.49
C GLY A 28 -1.85 7.43 1.85
N LEU A 29 -1.23 6.24 1.79
CA LEU A 29 -1.84 4.99 1.36
C LEU A 29 -2.15 4.14 2.60
N VAL A 30 -3.42 3.83 2.80
CA VAL A 30 -3.92 3.03 3.92
C VAL A 30 -4.17 1.59 3.46
N CYS A 31 -3.69 0.65 4.27
CA CYS A 31 -3.97 -0.76 4.14
C CYS A 31 -4.83 -1.22 5.32
N GLU A 32 -6.11 -1.52 5.09
CA GLU A 32 -7.05 -2.01 6.12
C GLU A 32 -6.66 -3.38 6.67
N GLN A 33 -6.19 -4.29 5.81
CA GLN A 33 -5.82 -5.65 6.24
C GLN A 33 -4.64 -5.66 7.20
N CYS A 34 -3.59 -4.91 6.84
CA CYS A 34 -2.39 -4.81 7.65
C CYS A 34 -2.53 -3.76 8.78
N ARG A 35 -3.57 -2.91 8.73
CA ARG A 35 -3.75 -1.70 9.55
C ARG A 35 -2.48 -0.85 9.56
N LEU A 36 -2.00 -0.53 8.37
CA LEU A 36 -0.80 0.28 8.15
C LEU A 36 -1.12 1.46 7.25
N ILE A 37 -0.47 2.60 7.50
CA ILE A 37 -0.50 3.78 6.66
C ILE A 37 0.92 4.09 6.17
N TYR A 38 1.04 4.26 4.86
CA TYR A 38 2.25 4.66 4.15
C TYR A 38 2.12 6.13 3.77
N GLU A 39 2.97 7.01 4.31
CA GLU A 39 2.92 8.44 4.01
C GLU A 39 3.46 8.74 2.60
N ILE A 40 2.94 9.79 1.97
CA ILE A 40 3.43 10.35 0.70
C ILE A 40 4.26 11.58 1.05
N ARG A 41 5.54 11.58 0.72
CA ARG A 41 6.47 12.71 0.91
C ARG A 41 7.01 13.13 -0.44
N ASP A 42 6.97 14.43 -0.74
CA ASP A 42 7.44 14.99 -2.02
C ASP A 42 6.76 14.33 -3.25
N ASP A 43 5.45 14.06 -3.15
CA ASP A 43 4.66 13.33 -4.16
C ASP A 43 5.13 11.86 -4.41
N ILE A 44 6.02 11.34 -3.57
CA ILE A 44 6.52 9.96 -3.64
C ILE A 44 5.94 9.15 -2.46
N PRO A 45 5.18 8.07 -2.71
CA PRO A 45 4.69 7.21 -1.64
C PRO A 45 5.82 6.40 -1.01
N ILE A 46 6.01 6.56 0.31
CA ILE A 46 6.98 5.79 1.09
C ILE A 46 6.40 4.40 1.36
N MET A 47 6.52 3.49 0.40
CA MET A 47 6.06 2.09 0.53
C MET A 47 7.06 1.19 1.28
N LEU A 48 7.78 1.74 2.26
CA LEU A 48 8.70 0.98 3.10
C LEU A 48 7.93 0.44 4.31
N ILE A 49 8.07 -0.86 4.58
CA ILE A 49 7.40 -1.52 5.71
C ILE A 49 7.90 -0.94 7.05
N ASP A 50 9.17 -0.55 7.12
CA ASP A 50 9.78 0.05 8.31
C ASP A 50 9.29 1.47 8.62
N GLU A 51 8.89 2.23 7.60
CA GLU A 51 8.32 3.59 7.74
C GLU A 51 6.79 3.57 7.87
N ALA A 52 6.15 2.42 7.63
CA ALA A 52 4.71 2.28 7.72
C ALA A 52 4.24 2.47 9.17
N LYS A 53 3.31 3.39 9.38
CA LYS A 53 2.73 3.65 10.70
C LYS A 53 1.51 2.74 10.93
N PRO A 54 1.28 2.22 12.14
CA PRO A 54 0.07 1.46 12.45
C PRO A 54 -1.16 2.38 12.48
N LEU A 55 -2.23 1.95 11.82
CA LEU A 55 -3.57 2.52 11.93
C LEU A 55 -4.07 2.18 13.34
N SER A 56 -3.92 3.13 14.27
CA SER A 56 -4.28 2.98 15.69
C SER A 56 -5.75 3.29 15.92
#